data_AF-A0A2S0VN83-F1
#
_entry.id   AF-A0A2S0VN83-F1
#
_cell.length_a   1.000
_cell.length_b   1.000
_cell.length_c   1.000
_cell.angle_alpha   90.00
_cell.angle_beta   90.00
_cell.angle_gamma   90.00
#
_symmetry.space_group_name_H-M   'P 1'
#
loop_
_entity.id
_entity.type
_entity.pdbx_description
1 polymer ?
#
loop_
_entity_poly.entity_id
_entity_poly.type
_entity_poly.pdbx_seq_one_letter_code
_entity_poly.pdbx_strand_id
1 'polypeptide(L)'
;MNFNNEIRFGYRVILLTCLSLFSFLTFANANGQKAFKANCQACHMVDRFGTGPSMVYMRDHYPLAKRDAFLAWAKNPGKKNPDTIQMPPMAHLGDQTLTDIHEHILFITRHLKERQPKPRFKPYRAPAKKFPYFKRKYLPFTSPASIAISLSKDITLAWDTTIGRVRYAYPTYAPFHGEKDLESNRDKVMYWEAATDFFSFQQDDAVEFLGYDMVGQQPEFIYQIGSVQIRERLSLGDSSKSFVRHYQMSGVKQSISLNFQQPANAVSSNQGSSYAVNKKAKIKVSKGSLTNNILTLSPQQAKQFTVEVSL
;
A
#
# COMPACT_ATOMS: atom_id res chain seq x y z
N MET A 1 59.50 64.45 -19.83
CA MET A 1 58.79 64.03 -18.59
C MET A 1 58.26 62.62 -18.81
N ASN A 2 58.64 61.68 -17.93
CA ASN A 2 58.58 60.24 -18.11
C ASN A 2 57.17 59.65 -17.90
N PHE A 3 56.51 59.20 -18.98
CA PHE A 3 55.21 58.51 -18.93
C PHE A 3 55.32 56.97 -18.80
N ASN A 4 56.54 56.41 -18.88
CA ASN A 4 56.75 54.96 -18.95
C ASN A 4 56.99 54.25 -17.60
N ASN A 5 57.05 54.98 -16.48
CA ASN A 5 57.30 54.38 -15.15
C ASN A 5 56.02 54.02 -14.37
N GLU A 6 54.88 54.63 -14.67
CA GLU A 6 53.61 54.40 -13.95
C GLU A 6 52.95 53.05 -14.32
N ILE A 7 53.06 52.62 -15.58
CA ILE A 7 52.36 51.41 -16.08
C ILE A 7 53.00 50.10 -15.57
N ARG A 8 54.31 50.11 -15.27
CA ARG A 8 55.01 48.93 -14.72
C ARG A 8 54.73 48.69 -13.24
N PHE A 9 54.25 49.70 -12.51
CA PHE A 9 53.91 49.57 -11.09
C PHE A 9 52.52 48.94 -10.89
N GLY A 10 51.53 49.32 -11.71
CA GLY A 10 50.16 48.78 -11.63
C GLY A 10 50.05 47.27 -11.93
N TYR A 11 50.78 46.77 -12.93
CA TYR A 11 50.77 45.33 -13.28
C TYR A 11 51.45 44.44 -12.24
N ARG A 12 52.46 44.93 -11.53
CA ARG A 12 53.09 44.18 -10.43
C ARG A 12 52.19 44.09 -9.20
N VAL A 13 51.42 45.14 -8.89
CA VAL A 13 50.48 45.14 -7.76
C VAL A 13 49.27 44.23 -8.02
N ILE A 14 48.77 44.16 -9.27
CA ILE A 14 47.63 43.29 -9.63
C ILE A 14 48.02 41.79 -9.69
N LEU A 15 49.24 41.45 -10.14
CA LEU A 15 49.70 40.06 -10.10
C LEU A 15 49.99 39.56 -8.67
N LEU A 16 50.47 40.44 -7.78
CA LEU A 16 50.73 40.12 -6.37
C LEU A 16 49.44 39.97 -5.54
N THR A 17 48.35 40.66 -5.89
CA THR A 17 47.04 40.51 -5.23
C THR A 17 46.27 39.27 -5.69
N CYS A 18 46.42 38.83 -6.94
CA CYS A 18 45.82 37.57 -7.41
C CYS A 18 46.52 36.32 -6.87
N LEU A 19 47.85 36.33 -6.69
CA LEU A 19 48.58 35.19 -6.10
C LEU A 19 48.33 35.02 -4.59
N SER A 20 48.09 36.11 -3.87
CA SER A 20 47.81 36.04 -2.43
C SER A 20 46.43 35.44 -2.14
N LEU A 21 45.39 35.79 -2.91
CA LEU A 21 44.03 35.23 -2.79
C LEU A 21 43.99 33.71 -3.00
N PHE A 22 44.77 33.16 -3.93
CA PHE A 22 44.87 31.70 -4.14
C PHE A 22 45.59 30.97 -3.00
N SER A 23 46.57 31.63 -2.38
CA SER A 23 47.31 31.08 -1.24
C SER A 23 46.41 31.01 0.01
N PHE A 24 45.62 32.05 0.29
CA PHE A 24 44.71 32.04 1.45
C PHE A 24 43.64 30.95 1.38
N LEU A 25 43.04 30.70 0.20
CA LEU A 25 42.03 29.66 0.01
C LEU A 25 42.59 28.23 0.16
N THR A 26 43.85 28.01 -0.20
CA THR A 26 44.51 26.71 -0.06
C THR A 26 44.94 26.43 1.39
N PHE A 27 45.44 27.45 2.10
CA PHE A 27 45.79 27.34 3.53
C PHE A 27 44.57 27.19 4.45
N ALA A 28 43.48 27.95 4.21
CA ALA A 28 42.24 27.83 4.99
C ALA A 28 41.61 26.44 4.84
N ASN A 29 41.66 25.85 3.65
CA ASN A 29 41.19 24.48 3.42
C ASN A 29 42.04 23.43 4.15
N ALA A 30 43.36 23.61 4.25
CA ALA A 30 44.23 22.69 4.99
C ALA A 30 43.97 22.73 6.51
N ASN A 31 43.81 23.94 7.08
CA ASN A 31 43.46 24.12 8.50
C ASN A 31 42.06 23.57 8.81
N GLY A 32 41.08 23.90 7.97
CA GLY A 32 39.71 23.41 8.08
C GLY A 32 39.63 21.88 7.99
N GLN A 33 40.39 21.27 7.08
CA GLN A 33 40.48 19.82 6.98
C GLN A 33 41.06 19.20 8.26
N LYS A 34 42.17 19.74 8.77
CA LYS A 34 42.80 19.22 10.01
C LYS A 34 41.85 19.31 11.20
N ALA A 35 41.19 20.47 11.36
CA ALA A 35 40.24 20.70 12.44
C ALA A 35 38.99 19.82 12.31
N PHE A 36 38.46 19.64 11.10
CA PHE A 36 37.32 18.75 10.84
C PHE A 36 37.66 17.30 11.16
N LYS A 37 38.84 16.81 10.75
CA LYS A 37 39.30 15.45 11.07
C LYS A 37 39.39 15.21 12.57
N ALA A 38 39.91 16.20 13.31
CA ALA A 38 40.09 16.09 14.76
C ALA A 38 38.78 16.13 15.56
N ASN A 39 37.77 16.87 15.08
CA ASN A 39 36.59 17.21 15.91
C ASN A 39 35.24 16.73 15.35
N CYS A 40 35.13 16.50 14.04
CA CYS A 40 33.84 16.33 13.37
C CYS A 40 33.69 15.00 12.63
N GLN A 41 34.80 14.45 12.11
CA GLN A 41 34.78 13.27 11.23
C GLN A 41 34.21 12.02 11.90
N ALA A 42 34.32 11.88 13.23
CA ALA A 42 33.77 10.75 13.95
C ALA A 42 32.24 10.61 13.81
N CYS A 43 31.54 11.73 13.66
CA CYS A 43 30.07 11.75 13.59
C CYS A 43 29.53 12.12 12.21
N HIS A 44 30.29 12.89 11.42
CA HIS A 44 29.85 13.45 10.15
C HIS A 44 30.59 12.85 8.97
N MET A 45 29.85 12.12 8.13
CA MET A 45 30.39 11.57 6.89
C MET A 45 30.21 12.55 5.75
N VAL A 46 31.05 12.43 4.71
CA VAL A 46 31.01 13.35 3.56
C VAL A 46 29.64 13.34 2.88
N ASP A 47 29.14 12.15 2.53
CA ASP A 47 28.05 11.97 1.56
C ASP A 47 26.82 11.24 2.12
N ARG A 48 26.77 10.91 3.41
CA ARG A 48 25.65 10.15 4.00
C ARG A 48 25.48 10.46 5.48
N PHE A 49 24.31 10.15 6.01
CA PHE A 49 24.08 10.21 7.45
C PHE A 49 24.96 9.17 8.16
N GLY A 50 25.65 9.60 9.22
CA GLY A 50 26.43 8.75 10.12
C GLY A 50 25.80 8.74 11.50
N THR A 51 26.49 9.32 12.48
CA THR A 51 25.91 9.68 13.78
C THR A 51 25.19 11.04 13.69
N GLY A 52 25.74 11.95 12.88
CA GLY A 52 25.12 13.21 12.51
C GLY A 52 24.86 13.32 11.01
N PRO A 53 24.25 14.43 10.56
CA PRO A 53 24.01 14.69 9.14
C PRO A 53 25.31 14.70 8.31
N SER A 54 25.17 14.46 7.02
CA SER A 54 26.30 14.49 6.09
C SER A 54 26.85 15.90 5.89
N MET A 55 28.09 16.00 5.41
CA MET A 55 28.66 17.29 5.00
C MET A 55 27.90 17.87 3.79
N VAL A 56 27.34 17.03 2.91
CA VAL A 56 26.46 17.49 1.82
C VAL A 56 25.20 18.16 2.38
N TYR A 57 24.54 17.55 3.37
CA TYR A 57 23.41 18.15 4.07
C TYR A 57 23.80 19.51 4.69
N MET A 58 24.97 19.58 5.32
CA MET A 58 25.47 20.84 5.92
C MET A 58 25.67 21.93 4.87
N ARG A 59 26.30 21.62 3.72
CA ARG A 59 26.46 22.57 2.60
C ARG A 59 25.11 23.14 2.17
N ASP A 60 24.08 22.30 2.06
CA ASP A 60 22.77 22.69 1.56
C ASP A 60 21.98 23.53 2.57
N HIS A 61 22.13 23.26 3.88
CA HIS A 61 21.42 23.98 4.94
C HIS A 61 22.17 25.23 5.43
N TYR A 62 23.49 25.20 5.32
CA TYR A 62 24.41 26.28 5.67
C TYR A 62 25.31 26.61 4.46
N PRO A 63 24.77 27.17 3.37
CA PRO A 63 25.59 27.70 2.29
C PRO A 63 26.46 28.85 2.80
N LEU A 64 27.41 29.33 1.99
CA LEU A 64 28.33 30.42 2.36
C LEU A 64 27.60 31.64 2.94
N ALA A 65 26.45 32.02 2.37
CA ALA A 65 25.61 33.12 2.85
C ALA A 65 25.01 32.92 4.26
N LYS A 66 25.05 31.70 4.80
CA LYS A 66 24.57 31.32 6.14
C LYS A 66 25.72 30.90 7.06
N ARG A 67 26.94 31.37 6.82
CA ARG A 67 28.11 31.08 7.66
C ARG A 67 27.86 31.41 9.14
N ASP A 68 27.37 32.61 9.45
CA ASP A 68 27.13 33.00 10.85
C ASP A 68 26.12 32.08 11.56
N ALA A 69 25.12 31.59 10.84
CA ALA A 69 24.18 30.59 11.35
C ALA A 69 24.83 29.23 11.59
N PHE A 70 25.81 28.83 10.76
CA PHE A 70 26.63 27.63 11.00
C PHE A 70 27.47 27.79 12.26
N LEU A 71 28.15 28.92 12.43
CA LEU A 71 28.98 29.21 13.59
C LEU A 71 28.14 29.22 14.88
N ALA A 72 26.99 29.91 14.87
CA ALA A 72 26.09 29.95 16.01
C ALA A 72 25.59 28.54 16.39
N TRP A 73 25.22 27.73 15.38
CA TRP A 73 24.80 26.35 15.59
C TRP A 73 25.93 25.47 16.14
N ALA A 74 27.14 25.57 15.59
CA ALA A 74 28.28 24.78 16.06
C ALA A 74 28.68 25.12 17.49
N LYS A 75 28.57 26.41 17.88
CA LYS A 75 28.87 26.86 19.25
C LYS A 75 27.82 26.41 20.27
N ASN A 76 26.54 26.42 19.89
CA ASN A 76 25.43 26.06 20.79
C ASN A 76 24.35 25.21 20.08
N PRO A 77 24.65 23.93 19.79
CA PRO A 77 23.73 23.05 19.09
C PRO A 77 22.57 22.60 20.00
N GLY A 78 21.34 22.69 19.48
CA GLY A 78 20.15 22.13 20.12
C GLY A 78 19.82 20.69 19.67
N LYS A 79 18.81 20.10 20.29
CA LYS A 79 18.20 18.84 19.85
C LYS A 79 17.15 19.14 18.75
N LYS A 80 17.49 18.88 17.48
CA LYS A 80 16.58 19.07 16.34
C LYS A 80 15.81 17.81 15.95
N ASN A 81 16.46 16.64 16.01
CA ASN A 81 15.83 15.36 15.69
C ASN A 81 15.73 14.53 16.99
N PRO A 82 14.52 14.15 17.45
CA PRO A 82 14.35 13.36 18.66
C PRO A 82 15.10 12.02 18.61
N ASP A 83 15.23 11.44 17.41
CA ASP A 83 15.75 10.08 17.19
C ASP A 83 17.29 10.01 17.06
N THR A 84 18.00 11.14 17.10
CA THR A 84 19.48 11.18 16.95
C THR A 84 20.15 11.81 18.16
N ILE A 85 21.38 11.43 18.50
CA ILE A 85 22.09 12.08 19.61
C ILE A 85 22.22 13.59 19.40
N GLN A 86 22.25 14.37 20.49
CA GLN A 86 22.51 15.81 20.41
C GLN A 86 24.01 16.04 20.12
N MET A 87 24.31 16.92 19.16
CA MET A 87 25.69 17.35 18.88
C MET A 87 26.24 18.10 20.10
N PRO A 88 27.49 17.84 20.54
CA PRO A 88 28.11 18.62 21.62
C PRO A 88 28.54 20.02 21.15
N PRO A 89 28.57 21.02 22.04
CA PRO A 89 28.99 22.38 21.69
C PRO A 89 30.48 22.45 21.32
N MET A 90 30.79 23.13 20.22
CA MET A 90 32.14 23.31 19.68
C MET A 90 32.71 24.72 19.94
N ALA A 91 32.21 25.42 20.95
CA ALA A 91 32.62 26.79 21.27
C ALA A 91 34.12 26.95 21.56
N HIS A 92 34.77 25.89 22.05
CA HIS A 92 36.20 25.87 22.37
C HIS A 92 37.12 26.02 21.14
N LEU A 93 36.62 25.78 19.91
CA LEU A 93 37.41 25.90 18.69
C LEU A 93 37.63 27.35 18.23
N GLY A 94 36.76 28.28 18.65
CA GLY A 94 36.78 29.68 18.22
C GLY A 94 36.27 29.91 16.78
N ASP A 95 35.92 31.16 16.47
CA ASP A 95 35.21 31.52 15.23
C ASP A 95 36.05 31.32 13.96
N GLN A 96 37.36 31.54 14.03
CA GLN A 96 38.25 31.32 12.88
C GLN A 96 38.31 29.83 12.51
N THR A 97 38.53 28.95 13.49
CA THR A 97 38.59 27.50 13.24
C THR A 97 37.25 26.97 12.71
N LEU A 98 36.13 27.45 13.26
CA LEU A 98 34.79 27.06 12.78
C LEU A 98 34.53 27.58 11.35
N THR A 99 35.06 28.75 11.00
CA THR A 99 35.04 29.28 9.63
C THR A 99 35.83 28.39 8.68
N ASP A 100 37.06 28.02 9.03
CA ASP A 100 37.89 27.15 8.21
C ASP A 100 37.23 25.77 8.00
N ILE A 101 36.60 25.21 9.05
CA ILE A 101 35.81 23.97 8.97
C ILE A 101 34.64 24.11 7.98
N HIS A 102 33.91 25.23 8.05
CA HIS A 102 32.78 25.48 7.16
C HIS A 102 33.24 25.56 5.70
N GLU A 103 34.31 26.30 5.43
CA GLU A 103 34.90 26.41 4.10
C GLU A 103 35.38 25.07 3.57
N HIS A 104 35.99 24.24 4.42
CA HIS A 104 36.36 22.87 4.08
C HIS A 104 35.15 22.02 3.70
N ILE A 105 34.06 22.08 4.47
CA ILE A 105 32.80 21.38 4.17
C ILE A 105 32.28 21.79 2.79
N LEU A 106 32.18 23.09 2.52
CA LEU A 106 31.70 23.61 1.23
C LEU A 106 32.63 23.19 0.09
N PHE A 107 33.95 23.25 0.31
CA PHE A 107 34.95 22.91 -0.70
C PHE A 107 34.84 21.46 -1.15
N ILE A 108 34.84 20.49 -0.22
CA ILE A 108 34.91 19.07 -0.58
C ILE A 108 33.57 18.52 -1.08
N THR A 109 32.46 19.19 -0.75
CA THR A 109 31.11 18.73 -1.12
C THR A 109 30.55 19.40 -2.35
N ARG A 110 31.20 20.42 -2.94
CA ARG A 110 30.67 21.25 -4.05
C ARG A 110 30.02 20.51 -5.23
N HIS A 111 30.42 19.27 -5.51
CA HIS A 111 29.90 18.45 -6.61
C HIS A 111 29.30 17.11 -6.16
N LEU A 112 29.09 16.95 -4.85
CA LEU A 112 28.54 15.73 -4.27
C LEU A 112 27.03 15.84 -4.06
N LYS A 113 26.35 14.71 -4.17
CA LYS A 113 24.94 14.55 -3.78
C LYS A 113 24.87 13.62 -2.57
N GLU A 114 23.90 13.87 -1.70
CA GLU A 114 23.71 13.04 -0.52
C GLU A 114 23.22 11.65 -0.93
N ARG A 115 23.97 10.64 -0.51
CA ARG A 115 23.61 9.24 -0.68
C ARG A 115 22.52 8.88 0.32
N GLN A 116 21.41 8.45 -0.23
CA GLN A 116 20.33 7.90 0.55
C GLN A 116 20.73 6.55 1.15
N PRO A 117 20.31 6.25 2.39
CA PRO A 117 20.53 4.94 2.99
C PRO A 117 19.88 3.87 2.11
N LYS A 118 20.67 2.92 1.62
CA LYS A 118 20.14 1.75 0.93
C LYS A 118 19.72 0.72 1.99
N PRO A 119 18.52 0.15 1.91
CA PRO A 119 18.13 -0.91 2.82
C PRO A 119 19.12 -2.08 2.70
N ARG A 120 19.58 -2.59 3.85
CA ARG A 120 20.58 -3.68 3.93
C ARG A 120 20.09 -4.97 3.24
N PHE A 121 18.78 -5.12 3.12
CA PHE A 121 18.14 -6.25 2.45
C PHE A 121 17.25 -5.77 1.32
N LYS A 122 17.15 -6.58 0.27
CA LYS A 122 16.13 -6.37 -0.77
C LYS A 122 14.75 -6.43 -0.09
N PRO A 123 13.84 -5.49 -0.37
CA PRO A 123 12.47 -5.57 0.13
C PRO A 123 11.86 -6.92 -0.22
N TYR A 124 11.18 -7.55 0.73
CA TYR A 124 10.46 -8.79 0.48
C TYR A 124 9.45 -8.59 -0.66
N ARG A 125 9.54 -9.44 -1.68
CA ARG A 125 8.56 -9.53 -2.75
C ARG A 125 7.80 -10.83 -2.58
N ALA A 126 6.54 -10.74 -2.17
CA ALA A 126 5.69 -11.91 -2.08
C ALA A 126 5.62 -12.62 -3.44
N PRO A 127 5.66 -13.96 -3.49
CA PRO A 127 5.51 -14.69 -4.73
C PRO A 127 4.17 -14.37 -5.39
N ALA A 128 4.11 -14.50 -6.72
CA ALA A 128 2.87 -14.33 -7.46
C ALA A 128 1.82 -15.32 -6.95
N LYS A 129 0.62 -14.81 -6.61
CA LYS A 129 -0.48 -15.65 -6.13
C LYS A 129 -0.95 -16.57 -7.25
N LYS A 130 -1.15 -17.85 -6.92
CA LYS A 130 -1.78 -18.83 -7.81
C LYS A 130 -3.27 -18.88 -7.51
N PHE A 131 -4.09 -19.03 -8.55
CA PHE A 131 -5.52 -19.24 -8.38
C PHE A 131 -5.82 -20.72 -8.11
N PRO A 132 -6.87 -21.03 -7.33
CA PRO A 132 -7.67 -20.09 -6.55
C PRO A 132 -6.93 -19.64 -5.29
N TYR A 133 -7.27 -18.46 -4.78
CA TYR A 133 -6.87 -18.03 -3.43
C TYR A 133 -7.99 -17.19 -2.81
N PHE A 134 -7.96 -17.03 -1.50
CA PHE A 134 -8.87 -16.12 -0.80
C PHE A 134 -8.12 -15.21 0.17
N LYS A 135 -8.79 -14.14 0.59
CA LYS A 135 -8.32 -13.26 1.65
C LYS A 135 -9.49 -12.57 2.32
N ARG A 136 -9.37 -12.31 3.62
CA ARG A 136 -10.23 -11.32 4.28
C ARG A 136 -9.93 -9.94 3.69
N LYS A 137 -10.98 -9.22 3.31
CA LYS A 137 -10.86 -7.88 2.73
C LYS A 137 -12.10 -7.10 3.10
N TYR A 138 -11.93 -5.83 3.48
CA TYR A 138 -13.05 -4.91 3.53
C TYR A 138 -13.54 -4.66 2.10
N LEU A 139 -14.74 -5.15 1.79
CA LEU A 139 -15.35 -5.11 0.47
C LEU A 139 -16.60 -4.21 0.50
N PRO A 140 -16.84 -3.41 -0.54
CA PRO A 140 -18.06 -2.59 -0.61
C PRO A 140 -19.30 -3.49 -0.61
N PHE A 141 -20.43 -2.99 -0.10
CA PHE A 141 -21.71 -3.70 -0.12
C PHE A 141 -21.69 -5.04 0.63
N THR A 142 -20.75 -5.23 1.54
CA THR A 142 -20.63 -6.44 2.36
C THR A 142 -20.50 -6.10 3.85
N SER A 143 -20.64 -7.11 4.72
CA SER A 143 -20.33 -6.94 6.14
C SER A 143 -18.81 -6.82 6.35
N PRO A 144 -18.35 -6.26 7.49
CA PRO A 144 -16.92 -6.05 7.74
C PRO A 144 -16.04 -7.31 7.68
N ALA A 145 -16.62 -8.49 7.90
CA ALA A 145 -15.90 -9.76 7.99
C ALA A 145 -15.90 -10.59 6.68
N SER A 146 -16.23 -9.96 5.56
CA SER A 146 -16.34 -10.63 4.26
C SER A 146 -15.01 -11.12 3.69
N ILE A 147 -15.13 -12.13 2.81
CA ILE A 147 -14.02 -12.87 2.25
C ILE A 147 -14.04 -12.74 0.72
N ALA A 148 -12.94 -12.25 0.16
CA ALA A 148 -12.73 -12.20 -1.28
C ALA A 148 -12.11 -13.53 -1.75
N ILE A 149 -12.77 -14.22 -2.67
CA ILE A 149 -12.36 -15.53 -3.18
C ILE A 149 -12.08 -15.40 -4.67
N SER A 150 -10.81 -15.32 -5.03
CA SER A 150 -10.38 -15.17 -6.42
C SER A 150 -10.20 -16.56 -7.04
N LEU A 151 -11.09 -16.92 -7.96
CA LEU A 151 -11.10 -18.24 -8.61
C LEU A 151 -10.29 -18.26 -9.90
N SER A 152 -10.19 -17.13 -10.59
CA SER A 152 -9.39 -16.97 -11.81
C SER A 152 -8.88 -15.53 -11.93
N LYS A 153 -8.14 -15.26 -13.02
CA LYS A 153 -7.76 -13.89 -13.41
C LYS A 153 -8.96 -12.99 -13.75
N ASP A 154 -10.13 -13.58 -14.01
CA ASP A 154 -11.31 -12.88 -14.50
C ASP A 154 -12.41 -12.75 -13.44
N ILE A 155 -12.46 -13.60 -12.42
CA ILE A 155 -13.54 -13.58 -11.42
C ILE A 155 -13.07 -13.72 -9.97
N THR A 156 -13.57 -12.82 -9.13
CA THR A 156 -13.52 -12.88 -7.67
C THR A 156 -14.91 -12.78 -7.09
N LEU A 157 -15.20 -13.61 -6.08
CA LEU A 157 -16.47 -13.64 -5.37
C LEU A 157 -16.33 -12.93 -4.02
N ALA A 158 -17.37 -12.17 -3.66
CA ALA A 158 -17.53 -11.61 -2.33
C ALA A 158 -18.46 -12.51 -1.52
N TRP A 159 -17.89 -13.29 -0.59
CA TRP A 159 -18.65 -14.15 0.33
C TRP A 159 -18.75 -13.47 1.70
N ASP A 160 -19.96 -13.37 2.23
CA ASP A 160 -20.26 -12.60 3.42
C ASP A 160 -20.57 -13.51 4.61
N THR A 161 -19.74 -13.40 5.64
CA THR A 161 -19.83 -14.22 6.86
C THR A 161 -21.08 -13.94 7.69
N THR A 162 -21.64 -12.73 7.64
CA THR A 162 -22.80 -12.35 8.45
C THR A 162 -24.10 -12.90 7.90
N ILE A 163 -24.15 -13.17 6.60
CA ILE A 163 -25.36 -13.70 5.93
C ILE A 163 -25.13 -15.06 5.26
N GLY A 164 -23.93 -15.65 5.40
CA GLY A 164 -23.60 -17.02 4.98
C GLY A 164 -23.78 -17.29 3.49
N ARG A 165 -23.41 -16.34 2.62
CA ARG A 165 -23.53 -16.53 1.16
C ARG A 165 -22.67 -15.58 0.35
N VAL A 166 -22.55 -15.89 -0.94
CA VAL A 166 -22.07 -14.96 -1.97
C VAL A 166 -23.03 -13.77 -2.07
N ARG A 167 -22.50 -12.55 -2.12
CA ARG A 167 -23.27 -11.34 -2.44
C ARG A 167 -23.19 -10.98 -3.91
N TYR A 168 -21.99 -11.05 -4.45
CA TYR A 168 -21.70 -10.62 -5.81
C TYR A 168 -20.37 -11.20 -6.34
N ALA A 169 -20.20 -11.12 -7.65
CA ALA A 169 -18.94 -11.42 -8.35
C ALA A 169 -18.42 -10.18 -9.08
N TYR A 170 -17.10 -9.99 -9.12
CA TYR A 170 -16.46 -8.85 -9.75
C TYR A 170 -15.12 -9.23 -10.41
N PRO A 171 -14.60 -8.43 -11.34
CA PRO A 171 -13.35 -8.73 -12.02
C PRO A 171 -12.16 -8.76 -11.05
N THR A 172 -11.32 -9.79 -11.12
CA THR A 172 -10.21 -9.97 -10.16
C THR A 172 -9.21 -8.81 -10.14
N TYR A 173 -9.04 -8.13 -11.28
CA TYR A 173 -8.16 -6.95 -11.39
C TYR A 173 -8.77 -5.69 -10.78
N ALA A 174 -10.07 -5.68 -10.45
CA ALA A 174 -10.75 -4.47 -9.99
C ALA A 174 -10.37 -4.11 -8.54
N PRO A 175 -10.02 -2.84 -8.26
CA PRO A 175 -9.52 -2.39 -6.97
C PRO A 175 -10.67 -2.10 -5.98
N PHE A 176 -11.39 -3.14 -5.55
CA PHE A 176 -12.51 -2.98 -4.59
C PHE A 176 -11.97 -2.73 -3.17
N HIS A 177 -11.77 -1.47 -2.77
CA HIS A 177 -11.17 -1.12 -1.47
C HIS A 177 -12.19 -0.52 -0.51
N GLY A 178 -12.94 -1.39 0.18
CA GLY A 178 -13.94 -0.94 1.15
C GLY A 178 -14.99 -0.04 0.51
N GLU A 179 -15.37 1.02 1.23
CA GLU A 179 -16.39 1.99 0.81
C GLU A 179 -15.86 3.15 -0.04
N LYS A 180 -14.60 3.10 -0.49
CA LYS A 180 -14.12 4.10 -1.46
C LYS A 180 -14.72 3.80 -2.83
N ASP A 181 -15.11 4.86 -3.54
CA ASP A 181 -15.62 4.80 -4.92
C ASP A 181 -16.81 3.85 -5.10
N LEU A 182 -17.81 3.92 -4.20
CA LEU A 182 -18.96 3.01 -4.18
C LEU A 182 -19.69 2.96 -5.53
N GLU A 183 -20.04 4.10 -6.14
CA GLU A 183 -20.70 4.08 -7.46
C GLU A 183 -19.83 3.39 -8.51
N SER A 184 -18.55 3.76 -8.61
CA SER A 184 -17.64 3.15 -9.60
C SER A 184 -17.43 1.65 -9.37
N ASN A 185 -17.42 1.20 -8.12
CA ASN A 185 -17.32 -0.22 -7.80
C ASN A 185 -18.61 -0.97 -8.11
N ARG A 186 -19.77 -0.34 -7.91
CA ARG A 186 -21.07 -0.92 -8.26
C ARG A 186 -21.14 -1.29 -9.74
N ASP A 187 -20.63 -0.42 -10.61
CA ASP A 187 -20.65 -0.59 -12.08
C ASP A 187 -19.77 -1.73 -12.58
N LYS A 188 -18.76 -2.11 -11.78
CA LYS A 188 -17.82 -3.18 -12.10
C LYS A 188 -18.34 -4.55 -11.66
N VAL A 189 -19.41 -4.61 -10.86
CA VAL A 189 -19.96 -5.88 -10.42
C VAL A 189 -20.59 -6.62 -11.60
N MET A 190 -20.18 -7.87 -11.80
CA MET A 190 -20.64 -8.72 -12.92
C MET A 190 -21.87 -9.56 -12.55
N TYR A 191 -22.12 -9.78 -11.26
CA TYR A 191 -23.22 -10.61 -10.77
C TYR A 191 -23.65 -10.17 -9.38
N TRP A 192 -24.96 -10.22 -9.09
CA TRP A 192 -25.56 -9.86 -7.81
C TRP A 192 -26.56 -10.92 -7.35
N GLU A 193 -26.52 -11.27 -6.06
CA GLU A 193 -27.60 -11.96 -5.36
C GLU A 193 -28.41 -10.92 -4.57
N ALA A 194 -29.64 -10.65 -5.00
CA ALA A 194 -30.46 -9.55 -4.45
C ALA A 194 -31.56 -10.01 -3.50
N ALA A 195 -31.86 -11.31 -3.43
CA ALA A 195 -32.89 -11.83 -2.54
C ALA A 195 -32.55 -11.51 -1.08
N THR A 196 -33.49 -10.91 -0.34
CA THR A 196 -33.38 -10.77 1.12
C THR A 196 -33.46 -12.14 1.77
N ASP A 197 -34.46 -12.92 1.37
CA ASP A 197 -34.72 -14.28 1.86
C ASP A 197 -34.09 -15.29 0.91
N PHE A 198 -32.81 -15.60 1.15
CA PHE A 198 -32.08 -16.54 0.31
C PHE A 198 -32.51 -17.97 0.57
N PHE A 199 -32.45 -18.41 1.82
CA PHE A 199 -32.89 -19.74 2.24
C PHE A 199 -34.34 -19.64 2.73
N SER A 200 -35.25 -20.44 2.16
CA SER A 200 -36.67 -20.41 2.54
C SER A 200 -36.94 -20.78 4.01
N PHE A 201 -35.96 -21.40 4.68
CA PHE A 201 -36.03 -21.80 6.09
C PHE A 201 -35.34 -20.80 7.03
N GLN A 202 -34.74 -19.72 6.51
CA GLN A 202 -34.00 -18.77 7.34
C GLN A 202 -34.90 -17.96 8.27
N GLN A 203 -36.17 -17.71 7.92
CA GLN A 203 -37.14 -16.98 8.75
C GLN A 203 -36.48 -15.85 9.56
N ASP A 204 -36.56 -15.89 10.89
CA ASP A 204 -35.90 -14.96 11.82
C ASP A 204 -34.58 -15.52 12.39
N ASP A 205 -34.17 -16.72 12.00
CA ASP A 205 -32.94 -17.35 12.45
C ASP A 205 -31.72 -16.60 11.86
N ALA A 206 -30.85 -16.16 12.76
CA ALA A 206 -29.58 -15.56 12.37
C ALA A 206 -28.65 -16.60 11.72
N VAL A 207 -27.77 -16.13 10.84
CA VAL A 207 -26.69 -16.96 10.31
C VAL A 207 -25.55 -16.98 11.31
N GLU A 208 -25.25 -18.15 11.86
CA GLU A 208 -24.12 -18.37 12.73
C GLU A 208 -22.94 -18.93 11.92
N PHE A 209 -21.94 -18.08 11.66
CA PHE A 209 -20.72 -18.51 10.99
C PHE A 209 -19.81 -19.28 11.94
N LEU A 210 -19.65 -20.59 11.69
CA LEU A 210 -18.87 -21.49 12.54
C LEU A 210 -17.39 -21.54 12.14
N GLY A 211 -17.04 -21.07 10.94
CA GLY A 211 -15.67 -21.03 10.44
C GLY A 211 -15.54 -21.62 9.04
N TYR A 212 -14.34 -22.10 8.71
CA TYR A 212 -14.11 -22.82 7.46
C TYR A 212 -12.99 -23.85 7.63
N ASP A 213 -13.13 -24.96 6.92
CA ASP A 213 -12.07 -25.95 6.74
C ASP A 213 -11.32 -25.68 5.44
N MET A 214 -10.04 -26.08 5.39
CA MET A 214 -9.24 -26.01 4.17
C MET A 214 -9.33 -27.34 3.42
N VAL A 215 -10.05 -27.37 2.31
CA VAL A 215 -10.11 -28.52 1.40
C VAL A 215 -9.19 -28.24 0.22
N GLY A 216 -7.95 -28.74 0.31
CA GLY A 216 -6.88 -28.35 -0.61
C GLY A 216 -6.48 -26.89 -0.42
N GLN A 217 -6.67 -26.04 -1.43
CA GLN A 217 -6.39 -24.59 -1.38
C GLN A 217 -7.66 -23.73 -1.32
N GLN A 218 -8.83 -24.34 -1.14
CA GLN A 218 -10.12 -23.65 -1.13
C GLN A 218 -10.76 -23.74 0.26
N PRO A 219 -11.40 -22.66 0.74
CA PRO A 219 -12.19 -22.71 1.95
C PRO A 219 -13.51 -23.44 1.68
N GLU A 220 -13.86 -24.34 2.59
CA GLU A 220 -15.22 -24.84 2.75
C GLU A 220 -15.82 -24.16 3.98
N PHE A 221 -16.76 -23.25 3.75
CA PHE A 221 -17.41 -22.46 4.79
C PHE A 221 -18.42 -23.31 5.54
N ILE A 222 -18.46 -23.16 6.86
CA ILE A 222 -19.35 -23.89 7.75
C ILE A 222 -20.18 -22.86 8.50
N TYR A 223 -21.50 -22.98 8.41
CA TYR A 223 -22.42 -22.06 9.07
C TYR A 223 -23.73 -22.75 9.39
N GLN A 224 -24.45 -22.20 10.36
CA GLN A 224 -25.70 -22.73 10.89
C GLN A 224 -26.81 -21.69 10.71
N ILE A 225 -27.99 -22.16 10.33
CA ILE A 225 -29.22 -21.35 10.27
C ILE A 225 -30.32 -22.18 10.93
N GLY A 226 -30.75 -21.77 12.12
CA GLY A 226 -31.70 -22.54 12.92
C GLY A 226 -31.18 -23.96 13.17
N SER A 227 -31.91 -24.97 12.69
CA SER A 227 -31.53 -26.40 12.80
C SER A 227 -30.74 -26.94 11.60
N VAL A 228 -30.49 -26.14 10.56
CA VAL A 228 -29.79 -26.56 9.34
C VAL A 228 -28.33 -26.11 9.38
N GLN A 229 -27.41 -27.07 9.36
CA GLN A 229 -25.99 -26.81 9.14
C GLN A 229 -25.69 -26.86 7.65
N ILE A 230 -24.88 -25.91 7.17
CA ILE A 230 -24.51 -25.77 5.77
C ILE A 230 -22.99 -25.76 5.67
N ARG A 231 -22.47 -26.61 4.78
CA ARG A 231 -21.11 -26.55 4.27
C ARG A 231 -21.14 -26.07 2.83
N GLU A 232 -20.40 -25.03 2.52
CA GLU A 232 -20.33 -24.43 1.19
C GLU A 232 -18.88 -24.27 0.73
N ARG A 233 -18.55 -24.84 -0.43
CA ARG A 233 -17.26 -24.65 -1.10
C ARG A 233 -17.45 -24.00 -2.46
N LEU A 234 -16.53 -23.11 -2.84
CA LEU A 234 -16.56 -22.40 -4.11
C LEU A 234 -15.39 -22.82 -5.01
N SER A 235 -15.69 -23.21 -6.25
CA SER A 235 -14.68 -23.54 -7.26
C SER A 235 -14.92 -22.78 -8.57
N LEU A 236 -13.90 -22.74 -9.42
CA LEU A 236 -14.05 -22.31 -10.81
C LEU A 236 -15.03 -23.26 -11.54
N GLY A 237 -15.86 -22.71 -12.43
CA GLY A 237 -16.75 -23.48 -13.29
C GLY A 237 -16.14 -23.78 -14.65
N ASP A 238 -17.00 -24.04 -15.64
CA ASP A 238 -16.61 -24.44 -16.99
C ASP A 238 -15.90 -23.33 -17.79
N SER A 239 -15.92 -22.09 -17.31
CA SER A 239 -15.28 -20.94 -17.95
C SER A 239 -14.54 -20.08 -16.93
N SER A 240 -13.66 -19.19 -17.40
CA SER A 240 -12.92 -18.30 -16.51
C SER A 240 -13.81 -17.30 -15.75
N LYS A 241 -15.06 -17.11 -16.19
CA LYS A 241 -16.08 -16.25 -15.57
C LYS A 241 -17.27 -17.01 -14.99
N SER A 242 -17.18 -18.33 -14.86
CA SER A 242 -18.19 -19.11 -14.12
C SER A 242 -17.63 -19.65 -12.82
N PHE A 243 -18.54 -19.91 -11.88
CA PHE A 243 -18.19 -20.48 -10.59
C PHE A 243 -19.23 -21.49 -10.13
N VAL A 244 -18.79 -22.49 -9.37
CA VAL A 244 -19.62 -23.56 -8.83
C VAL A 244 -19.65 -23.43 -7.31
N ARG A 245 -20.87 -23.37 -6.77
CA ARG A 245 -21.18 -23.49 -5.35
C ARG A 245 -21.47 -24.95 -5.05
N HIS A 246 -20.68 -25.57 -4.19
CA HIS A 246 -20.87 -26.95 -3.71
C HIS A 246 -21.49 -26.88 -2.34
N TYR A 247 -22.72 -27.36 -2.20
CA TYR A 247 -23.44 -27.37 -0.94
C TYR A 247 -23.51 -28.77 -0.36
N GLN A 248 -23.39 -28.85 0.96
CA GLN A 248 -23.82 -29.99 1.77
C GLN A 248 -24.64 -29.45 2.94
N MET A 249 -25.87 -29.96 3.10
CA MET A 249 -26.76 -29.51 4.17
C MET A 249 -27.20 -30.68 5.04
N SER A 250 -27.18 -30.49 6.35
CA SER A 250 -27.71 -31.43 7.33
C SER A 250 -28.78 -30.77 8.19
N GLY A 251 -29.78 -31.53 8.64
CA GLY A 251 -30.91 -31.01 9.42
C GLY A 251 -32.13 -30.57 8.59
N VAL A 252 -32.07 -30.69 7.26
CA VAL A 252 -33.21 -30.39 6.37
C VAL A 252 -34.28 -31.47 6.51
N LYS A 253 -35.47 -31.10 7.02
CA LYS A 253 -36.60 -32.03 7.25
C LYS A 253 -37.72 -31.92 6.22
N GLN A 254 -37.83 -30.77 5.56
CA GLN A 254 -38.85 -30.47 4.55
C GLN A 254 -38.21 -29.88 3.30
N SER A 255 -38.99 -29.78 2.21
CA SER A 255 -38.50 -29.13 1.00
C SER A 255 -38.07 -27.69 1.28
N ILE A 256 -36.97 -27.29 0.67
CA ILE A 256 -36.39 -25.94 0.82
C ILE A 256 -36.28 -25.27 -0.54
N SER A 257 -36.21 -23.95 -0.52
CA SER A 257 -35.89 -23.15 -1.71
C SER A 257 -34.71 -22.22 -1.45
N LEU A 258 -33.86 -22.05 -2.47
CA LEU A 258 -32.74 -21.12 -2.53
C LEU A 258 -33.01 -20.07 -3.61
N ASN A 259 -32.96 -18.79 -3.24
CA ASN A 259 -33.35 -17.70 -4.11
C ASN A 259 -32.13 -16.98 -4.73
N PHE A 260 -31.82 -17.30 -5.99
CA PHE A 260 -30.73 -16.70 -6.74
C PHE A 260 -31.19 -15.51 -7.60
N GLN A 261 -32.29 -14.86 -7.22
CA GLN A 261 -32.82 -13.72 -7.96
C GLN A 261 -31.77 -12.61 -8.08
N GLN A 262 -31.56 -12.18 -9.32
CA GLN A 262 -30.74 -11.03 -9.68
C GLN A 262 -31.63 -9.77 -9.65
N PRO A 263 -31.08 -8.59 -9.33
CA PRO A 263 -31.86 -7.35 -9.30
C PRO A 263 -32.53 -7.13 -10.66
N ALA A 264 -33.84 -6.85 -10.62
CA ALA A 264 -34.69 -6.76 -11.82
C ALA A 264 -34.30 -5.62 -12.76
N ASN A 265 -33.67 -4.57 -12.21
CA ASN A 265 -33.17 -3.40 -12.91
C ASN A 265 -31.87 -2.94 -12.23
N ALA A 266 -31.06 -2.18 -12.97
CA ALA A 266 -30.05 -1.27 -12.44
C ALA A 266 -30.40 -0.78 -11.02
N VAL A 267 -29.52 -1.02 -10.05
CA VAL A 267 -29.69 -0.41 -8.71
C VAL A 267 -29.52 1.10 -8.89
N SER A 268 -30.60 1.85 -9.09
CA SER A 268 -30.57 3.31 -9.17
C SER A 268 -29.85 3.84 -7.93
N SER A 269 -28.74 4.55 -8.13
CA SER A 269 -28.27 5.49 -7.11
C SER A 269 -29.32 6.61 -7.00
N ASN A 270 -29.38 7.29 -5.86
CA ASN A 270 -30.22 8.48 -5.66
C ASN A 270 -29.78 9.69 -6.53
N GLN A 271 -29.01 9.46 -7.61
CA GLN A 271 -28.46 10.47 -8.52
C GLN A 271 -28.65 10.10 -10.01
N GLY A 272 -29.72 9.39 -10.36
CA GLY A 272 -30.19 9.31 -11.75
C GLY A 272 -29.28 8.56 -12.74
N SER A 273 -28.32 7.77 -12.28
CA SER A 273 -27.56 6.86 -13.15
C SER A 273 -28.12 5.45 -13.08
N SER A 274 -28.64 4.95 -14.20
CA SER A 274 -29.07 3.58 -14.39
C SER A 274 -27.86 2.70 -14.77
N TYR A 275 -27.45 1.82 -13.86
CA TYR A 275 -26.32 0.91 -14.07
C TYR A 275 -26.74 -0.40 -14.74
N ALA A 276 -26.20 -0.70 -15.92
CA ALA A 276 -26.47 -1.93 -16.62
C ALA A 276 -25.97 -3.15 -15.83
N VAL A 277 -26.88 -4.02 -15.36
CA VAL A 277 -26.54 -5.40 -15.02
C VAL A 277 -26.22 -6.09 -16.33
N ASN A 278 -24.94 -6.09 -16.70
CA ASN A 278 -24.45 -6.57 -17.97
C ASN A 278 -24.62 -8.10 -18.04
N LYS A 279 -25.71 -8.53 -18.67
CA LYS A 279 -26.17 -9.92 -18.92
C LYS A 279 -26.67 -10.67 -17.69
N LYS A 280 -27.88 -11.24 -17.82
CA LYS A 280 -28.42 -12.21 -16.85
C LYS A 280 -27.48 -13.41 -16.76
N ALA A 281 -26.97 -13.71 -15.57
CA ALA A 281 -26.19 -14.91 -15.35
C ALA A 281 -27.03 -16.15 -15.64
N LYS A 282 -26.42 -17.18 -16.23
CA LYS A 282 -27.05 -18.49 -16.41
C LYS A 282 -26.77 -19.34 -15.18
N ILE A 283 -27.82 -19.96 -14.65
CA ILE A 283 -27.73 -20.82 -13.46
C ILE A 283 -28.04 -22.26 -13.86
N LYS A 284 -27.14 -23.17 -13.51
CA LYS A 284 -27.29 -24.62 -13.70
C LYS A 284 -27.22 -25.31 -12.35
N VAL A 285 -28.12 -26.26 -12.11
CA VAL A 285 -28.21 -26.98 -10.83
C VAL A 285 -28.03 -28.48 -11.06
N SER A 286 -27.35 -29.18 -10.14
CA SER A 286 -27.15 -30.63 -10.27
C SER A 286 -28.34 -31.46 -9.79
N LYS A 287 -29.19 -30.89 -8.93
CA LYS A 287 -30.36 -31.53 -8.30
C LYS A 287 -31.45 -30.47 -8.08
N GLY A 288 -32.68 -30.93 -7.84
CA GLY A 288 -33.83 -30.05 -7.64
C GLY A 288 -34.42 -29.51 -8.94
N SER A 289 -35.33 -28.55 -8.81
CA SER A 289 -35.95 -27.84 -9.92
C SER A 289 -35.67 -26.35 -9.80
N LEU A 290 -35.19 -25.73 -10.88
CA LEU A 290 -34.92 -24.30 -10.94
C LEU A 290 -36.01 -23.61 -11.78
N THR A 291 -36.82 -22.77 -11.15
CA THR A 291 -37.85 -21.97 -11.82
C THR A 291 -37.70 -20.52 -11.40
N ASN A 292 -37.58 -19.59 -12.37
CA ASN A 292 -37.41 -18.16 -12.10
C ASN A 292 -36.26 -17.85 -11.11
N ASN A 293 -35.11 -18.51 -11.26
CA ASN A 293 -33.95 -18.43 -10.37
C ASN A 293 -34.19 -18.86 -8.90
N ILE A 294 -35.31 -19.53 -8.62
CA ILE A 294 -35.59 -20.16 -7.34
C ILE A 294 -35.35 -21.66 -7.50
N LEU A 295 -34.37 -22.18 -6.77
CA LEU A 295 -34.05 -23.60 -6.74
C LEU A 295 -34.84 -24.26 -5.61
N THR A 296 -35.73 -25.18 -5.93
CA THR A 296 -36.45 -26.01 -4.95
C THR A 296 -35.82 -27.40 -4.86
N LEU A 297 -35.57 -27.86 -3.63
CA LEU A 297 -34.94 -29.13 -3.32
C LEU A 297 -35.76 -29.92 -2.30
N SER A 298 -35.86 -31.23 -2.48
CA SER A 298 -36.31 -32.14 -1.42
C SER A 298 -35.23 -32.31 -0.34
N PRO A 299 -35.57 -32.79 0.87
CA PRO A 299 -34.58 -33.08 1.91
C PRO A 299 -33.41 -33.95 1.45
N GLN A 300 -33.68 -34.97 0.64
CA GLN A 300 -32.64 -35.87 0.12
C GLN A 300 -31.75 -35.18 -0.92
N GLN A 301 -32.29 -34.25 -1.72
CA GLN A 301 -31.51 -33.49 -2.70
C GLN A 301 -30.63 -32.45 -2.00
N ALA A 302 -31.10 -31.84 -0.91
CA ALA A 302 -30.36 -30.83 -0.14
C ALA A 302 -29.10 -31.35 0.55
N LYS A 303 -29.02 -32.66 0.83
CA LYS A 303 -27.83 -33.29 1.45
C LYS A 303 -26.54 -32.97 0.71
N GLN A 304 -26.59 -32.93 -0.62
CA GLN A 304 -25.45 -32.53 -1.44
C GLN A 304 -25.91 -32.15 -2.84
N PHE A 305 -25.57 -30.93 -3.30
CA PHE A 305 -25.88 -30.46 -4.64
C PHE A 305 -24.91 -29.36 -5.06
N THR A 306 -24.89 -29.03 -6.35
CA THR A 306 -24.11 -27.90 -6.87
C THR A 306 -24.98 -26.93 -7.62
N VAL A 307 -24.54 -25.67 -7.61
CA VAL A 307 -25.09 -24.57 -8.40
C VAL A 307 -23.94 -23.90 -9.15
N GLU A 308 -23.96 -23.97 -10.47
CA GLU A 308 -23.03 -23.22 -11.33
C GLU A 308 -23.69 -21.94 -11.81
N VAL A 309 -22.94 -20.83 -11.71
CA VAL A 309 -23.32 -19.51 -12.21
C VAL A 309 -22.32 -19.10 -13.29
N SER A 310 -22.81 -18.81 -14.49
CA SER A 310 -22.00 -18.40 -15.65
C SER A 310 -22.35 -16.99 -16.11
N LEU A 311 -21.33 -16.13 -16.24
CA LEU A 311 -21.42 -14.68 -16.54
C LEU A 311 -21.02 -14.33 -17.97
#